data_AF-A0A679IE43-F1
#
_entry.id   AF-A0A679IE43-F1
#
_cell.length_a   1.000
_cell.length_b   1.000
_cell.length_c   1.000
_cell.angle_alpha   90.00
_cell.angle_beta   90.00
_cell.angle_gamma   90.00
#
_symmetry.space_group_name_H-M   'P 1'
#
loop_
_entity.id
_entity.type
_entity.pdbx_description
1 polymer ?
#
loop_
_entity_poly.entity_id
_entity_poly.type
_entity_poly.pdbx_seq_one_letter_code
_entity_poly.pdbx_strand_id
1 'polypeptide(L)'
;MVPFIIYWGVILVCVAWAALSIFFSIFYLARKENGNLWAFAFFNVLAAIVQAIVLAIYRTWGWGITQYSSLIYIIIGVLLVLTVIQAILGREPKESIA
;
A
#
# COMPACT_ATOMS: atom_id res chain seq x y z
N MET A 1 6.53 -10.99 -23.07
CA MET A 1 6.19 -11.85 -21.90
C MET A 1 6.79 -11.34 -20.60
N VAL A 2 8.10 -11.08 -20.53
CA VAL A 2 8.75 -10.62 -19.27
C VAL A 2 8.15 -9.31 -18.70
N PRO A 3 7.93 -8.23 -19.48
CA PRO A 3 7.31 -7.01 -18.93
C PRO A 3 5.90 -7.24 -18.37
N PHE A 4 5.14 -8.12 -19.02
CA PHE A 4 3.80 -8.47 -18.54
C PHE A 4 3.86 -9.13 -17.15
N ILE A 5 4.76 -10.10 -16.96
CA ILE A 5 4.93 -10.80 -15.68
C ILE A 5 5.37 -9.84 -14.58
N ILE A 6 6.33 -8.96 -14.88
CA ILE A 6 6.83 -7.98 -13.90
C ILE A 6 5.72 -7.01 -13.49
N TYR A 7 4.97 -6.45 -14.46
CA TYR A 7 3.87 -5.54 -14.18
C TYR A 7 2.85 -6.14 -13.22
N TRP A 8 2.36 -7.34 -13.54
CA TRP A 8 1.37 -8.03 -12.71
C TRP A 8 1.95 -8.52 -11.38
N GLY A 9 3.20 -8.96 -11.37
CA GLY A 9 3.90 -9.38 -10.15
C GLY A 9 3.96 -8.24 -9.13
N VAL A 10 4.32 -7.03 -9.55
CA VAL A 10 4.36 -5.86 -8.67
C VAL A 10 2.97 -5.53 -8.10
N ILE A 11 1.93 -5.57 -8.95
CA ILE A 11 0.55 -5.31 -8.51
C ILE A 11 0.12 -6.35 -7.48
N LEU A 12 0.32 -7.64 -7.75
CA LEU A 12 -0.09 -8.72 -6.84
C LEU A 12 0.65 -8.67 -5.50
N VAL A 13 1.95 -8.36 -5.51
CA VAL A 13 2.71 -8.12 -4.27
C VAL A 13 2.12 -6.96 -3.48
N CYS A 14 1.74 -5.86 -4.14
CA CYS A 14 1.13 -4.72 -3.47
C CYS A 14 -0.30 -5.00 -2.96
N VAL A 15 -1.06 -5.86 -3.64
CA VAL A 15 -2.36 -6.35 -3.16
C VAL A 15 -2.18 -7.18 -1.89
N ALA A 16 -1.24 -8.13 -1.89
CA ALA A 16 -0.93 -8.93 -0.70
C ALA A 16 -0.43 -8.04 0.45
N TRP A 17 0.41 -7.05 0.15
CA TRP A 17 0.87 -6.07 1.12
C TRP A 17 -0.28 -5.24 1.70
N ALA A 18 -1.20 -4.72 0.88
CA ALA A 18 -2.36 -3.97 1.36
C ALA A 18 -3.23 -4.81 2.31
N ALA A 19 -3.45 -6.09 1.99
CA ALA A 19 -4.19 -7.01 2.85
C ALA A 19 -3.49 -7.22 4.21
N LEU A 20 -2.17 -7.46 4.22
CA LEU A 20 -1.38 -7.58 5.45
C LEU A 20 -1.39 -6.28 6.25
N SER A 21 -1.23 -5.14 5.59
CA SER A 21 -1.28 -3.82 6.21
C SER A 21 -2.62 -3.61 6.93
N ILE A 22 -3.75 -3.96 6.30
CA ILE A 22 -5.08 -3.87 6.93
C ILE A 22 -5.17 -4.81 8.13
N PHE A 23 -4.79 -6.08 7.95
CA PHE A 23 -4.86 -7.10 9.00
C PHE A 23 -4.09 -6.67 10.25
N PHE A 24 -2.82 -6.28 10.09
CA PHE A 24 -2.00 -5.83 11.23
C PHE A 24 -2.49 -4.51 11.82
N SER A 25 -3.08 -3.64 11.00
CA SER A 25 -3.68 -2.41 11.53
C SER A 25 -4.82 -2.71 12.50
N ILE A 26 -5.72 -3.63 12.12
CA ILE A 26 -6.81 -4.08 12.99
C ILE A 26 -6.25 -4.74 14.25
N PHE A 27 -5.23 -5.60 14.11
CA PHE A 27 -4.59 -6.29 15.22
C PHE A 27 -4.00 -5.32 16.26
N TYR A 28 -3.24 -4.31 15.81
CA TYR A 28 -2.62 -3.33 16.71
C TYR A 28 -3.65 -2.39 17.34
N LEU A 29 -4.69 -1.99 16.60
CA LEU A 29 -5.80 -1.21 17.14
C LEU A 29 -6.56 -1.95 18.25
N ALA A 30 -6.81 -3.26 18.06
CA ALA A 30 -7.48 -4.10 19.04
C ALA A 30 -6.66 -4.24 20.34
N ARG A 31 -5.33 -4.21 20.24
CA ARG A 31 -4.39 -4.29 21.37
C ARG A 31 -4.03 -2.94 21.99
N LYS A 32 -4.57 -1.84 21.46
CA LYS A 32 -4.20 -0.46 21.84
C LYS A 32 -2.72 -0.13 21.58
N GLU A 33 -2.06 -0.86 20.68
CA GLU A 33 -0.68 -0.64 20.26
C GLU A 33 -0.61 0.30 19.03
N ASN A 34 -1.38 1.39 19.07
CA ASN A 34 -1.63 2.26 17.92
C ASN A 34 -0.36 2.87 17.31
N GLY A 35 0.68 3.10 18.12
CA GLY A 35 1.95 3.65 17.63
C GLY A 35 2.59 2.81 16.51
N ASN A 36 2.34 1.50 16.49
CA ASN A 36 2.86 0.60 15.46
C ASN A 36 2.26 0.88 14.07
N LEU A 37 1.11 1.57 13.98
CA LEU A 37 0.46 1.93 12.72
C LEU A 37 1.32 2.88 11.86
N TRP A 38 2.21 3.67 12.48
CA TRP A 38 3.13 4.55 11.75
C TRP A 38 4.06 3.79 10.81
N ALA A 39 4.52 2.60 11.20
CA ALA A 39 5.35 1.77 10.34
C ALA A 39 4.58 1.34 9.07
N PHE A 40 3.32 0.93 9.22
CA PHE A 40 2.49 0.56 8.08
C PHE A 40 2.16 1.74 7.18
N ALA A 41 1.87 2.91 7.76
CA ALA A 41 1.66 4.14 7.00
C ALA A 41 2.90 4.46 6.13
N PHE A 42 4.10 4.39 6.74
CA PHE A 42 5.35 4.61 6.03
C PHE A 42 5.57 3.61 4.89
N PHE A 43 5.40 2.31 5.15
CA PHE A 43 5.57 1.29 4.12
C PHE A 43 4.50 1.36 3.02
N ASN A 44 3.28 1.80 3.33
CA ASN A 44 2.24 2.04 2.33
C ASN A 44 2.63 3.17 1.36
N VAL A 45 3.23 4.25 1.87
CA VAL A 45 3.79 5.32 1.01
C VAL A 45 4.88 4.77 0.10
N LEU A 46 5.83 4.00 0.65
CA LEU A 46 6.89 3.40 -0.16
C LEU A 46 6.33 2.47 -1.25
N ALA A 47 5.37 1.62 -0.91
CA ALA A 47 4.70 0.74 -1.87
C ALA A 47 3.96 1.53 -2.96
N ALA A 48 3.31 2.63 -2.61
CA ALA A 48 2.65 3.51 -3.57
C ALA A 48 3.66 4.19 -4.51
N ILE A 49 4.80 4.67 -3.99
CA ILE A 49 5.88 5.25 -4.79
C ILE A 49 6.45 4.21 -5.76
N VAL A 50 6.73 2.98 -5.30
CA VAL A 50 7.23 1.91 -6.16
C VAL A 50 6.24 1.62 -7.30
N GLN A 51 4.94 1.52 -7.02
CA GLN A 51 3.94 1.34 -8.08
C GLN A 51 3.85 2.53 -9.02
N ALA A 52 3.98 3.77 -8.52
CA ALA A 52 3.99 4.96 -9.37
C ALA A 52 5.20 4.97 -10.32
N ILE A 53 6.37 4.57 -9.85
CA ILE A 53 7.59 4.44 -10.69
C ILE A 53 7.38 3.36 -11.75
N VAL A 54 6.88 2.17 -11.37
CA VAL A 54 6.58 1.09 -12.32
C VAL A 54 5.58 1.57 -13.36
N LEU A 55 4.49 2.21 -12.94
CA LEU A 55 3.51 2.78 -13.85
C LEU A 55 4.14 3.76 -14.84
N ALA A 56 5.00 4.68 -14.36
CA ALA A 56 5.69 5.65 -15.22
C ALA A 56 6.54 4.95 -16.28
N ILE A 57 7.39 3.98 -15.87
CA ILE A 57 8.23 3.21 -16.79
C ILE A 57 7.37 2.53 -17.87
N TYR A 58 6.31 1.83 -17.46
CA TYR A 58 5.46 1.07 -18.38
C TYR A 58 4.66 1.95 -19.34
N ARG A 59 4.31 3.18 -18.94
CA ARG A 59 3.68 4.16 -19.83
C ARG A 59 4.67 4.76 -20.82
N THR A 60 5.92 5.00 -20.42
CA THR A 60 6.93 5.61 -21.28
C THR A 60 7.46 4.64 -22.34
N TRP A 61 7.65 3.36 -21.99
CA TRP A 61 8.30 2.38 -22.87
C TRP A 61 7.35 1.69 -23.85
N GLY A 62 6.06 2.04 -23.85
CA GLY A 62 5.14 1.71 -24.95
C GLY A 62 4.71 0.24 -25.04
N TRP A 63 4.82 -0.55 -23.97
CA TRP A 63 4.47 -1.99 -24.01
C TRP A 63 2.96 -2.29 -24.11
N GLY A 64 2.09 -1.28 -24.09
CA GLY A 64 0.62 -1.44 -24.20
C GLY A 64 -0.07 -2.06 -22.99
N ILE A 65 0.68 -2.60 -22.01
CA ILE A 65 0.12 -3.33 -20.86
C ILE A 65 -0.83 -2.48 -20.00
N THR A 66 -0.53 -1.18 -19.85
CA THR A 66 -1.34 -0.25 -19.06
C THR A 66 -2.68 0.12 -19.69
N GLN A 67 -2.97 -0.32 -20.92
CA GLN A 67 -4.23 -0.03 -21.62
C GLN A 67 -5.37 -0.97 -21.19
N TYR A 68 -5.04 -2.14 -20.64
CA TYR A 68 -6.02 -3.18 -20.34
C TYR A 68 -6.55 -3.15 -18.90
N SER A 69 -5.88 -2.41 -17.99
CA SER A 69 -6.21 -2.45 -16.56
C SER A 69 -5.84 -1.16 -15.84
N SER A 70 -6.81 -0.63 -15.09
CA SER A 70 -6.64 0.51 -14.18
C SER A 70 -6.27 0.08 -12.75
N LEU A 71 -6.02 -1.21 -12.51
CA LEU A 71 -5.85 -1.76 -11.17
C LEU A 71 -4.70 -1.10 -10.40
N ILE A 72 -3.57 -0.81 -11.06
CA ILE A 72 -2.43 -0.14 -10.43
C ILE A 72 -2.79 1.21 -9.82
N TYR A 73 -3.67 1.99 -10.46
CA TYR A 73 -4.17 3.26 -9.91
C TYR A 73 -5.03 3.04 -8.68
N ILE A 74 -5.88 2.00 -8.70
CA ILE A 74 -6.73 1.63 -7.57
C ILE A 74 -5.86 1.25 -6.37
N ILE A 75 -4.83 0.41 -6.57
CA ILE A 75 -3.95 -0.02 -5.47
C ILE A 75 -3.14 1.16 -4.93
N ILE A 76 -2.62 2.06 -5.78
CA ILE A 76 -1.99 3.31 -5.32
C ILE A 76 -2.96 4.10 -4.44
N GLY A 77 -4.21 4.30 -4.90
CA GLY A 77 -5.24 5.00 -4.13
C GLY A 77 -5.52 4.34 -2.78
N VAL A 78 -5.66 3.01 -2.75
CA VAL A 78 -5.87 2.24 -1.51
C VAL A 78 -4.70 2.43 -0.54
N LEU A 79 -3.45 2.31 -1.00
CA LEU A 79 -2.27 2.47 -0.16
C LEU A 79 -2.18 3.89 0.44
N LEU A 80 -2.50 4.92 -0.35
CA LEU A 80 -2.52 6.30 0.13
C LEU A 80 -3.64 6.56 1.14
N VAL A 81 -4.84 6.01 0.91
CA VAL A 81 -5.96 6.10 1.86
C VAL A 81 -5.60 5.38 3.17
N LEU A 82 -5.04 4.17 3.09
CA LEU A 82 -4.57 3.43 4.26
C LEU A 82 -3.50 4.21 5.04
N THR A 83 -2.56 4.84 4.32
CA THR A 83 -1.55 5.70 4.93
C THR A 83 -2.18 6.81 5.78
N VAL A 84 -3.16 7.54 5.22
CA VAL A 84 -3.83 8.64 5.94
C VAL A 84 -4.56 8.11 7.17
N ILE A 85 -5.32 7.02 7.02
CA ILE A 85 -6.05 6.39 8.12
C ILE A 85 -5.08 5.96 9.23
N GLN A 86 -3.99 5.28 8.88
CA GLN A 86 -3.02 4.77 9.84
C GLN A 86 -2.24 5.90 10.52
N ALA A 87 -1.89 6.97 9.81
CA ALA A 87 -1.24 8.14 10.39
C ALA A 87 -2.15 8.85 11.41
N ILE A 88 -3.45 8.95 11.13
CA ILE A 88 -4.43 9.53 12.07
C ILE A 88 -4.60 8.61 13.28
N LEU A 89 -4.89 7.33 13.07
CA LEU A 89 -5.14 6.37 14.15
C LEU A 89 -3.89 6.09 14.99
N GLY A 90 -2.71 6.17 14.39
CA GLY A 90 -1.42 5.99 15.07
C GLY A 90 -0.97 7.19 15.89
N ARG A 91 -1.67 8.33 15.82
CA ARG A 91 -1.36 9.52 16.62
C ARG A 91 -1.82 9.38 18.08
N GLU A 92 -2.82 8.56 18.37
CA GLU A 92 -3.35 8.40 19.72
C GLU A 92 -2.53 7.35 20.51
N PRO A 93 -1.71 7.74 21.51
CA PRO A 93 -1.38 6.83 22.59
C PRO A 93 -2.67 6.63 23.41
N LYS A 94 -3.37 5.52 23.19
CA LYS A 94 -4.41 5.12 24.12
C LYS A 94 -3.69 4.70 25.39
N GLU A 95 -3.90 5.46 26.47
CA GLU A 95 -3.33 5.13 27.77
C GLU A 95 -3.58 3.65 28.06
N SER A 96 -2.49 2.93 28.31
CA SER A 96 -2.54 1.64 28.96
C SER A 96 -3.19 1.90 30.32
N ILE A 97 -4.44 1.47 30.50
CA ILE A 97 -5.07 1.48 31.82
C ILE A 97 -4.21 0.56 32.68
N ALA A 98 -3.37 1.17 33.53
CA ALA A 98 -2.55 0.49 34.52
C ALA A 98 -3.42 0.04 35.72
#